data_AF-T1GFM3-F1
#
_entry.id   AF-T1GFM3-F1
#
_cell.length_a   1.000
_cell.length_b   1.000
_cell.length_c   1.000
_cell.angle_alpha   90.00
_cell.angle_beta   90.00
_cell.angle_gamma   90.00
#
_symmetry.space_group_name_H-M   'P 1'
#
loop_
_entity.id
_entity.type
_entity.pdbx_description
1 polymer ?
#
loop_
_entity_poly.entity_id
_entity_poly.type
_entity_poly.pdbx_seq_one_letter_code
_entity_poly.pdbx_strand_id
1 'polypeptide(L)' 'MEEAGEGRTPIGINCFQRFAEYPKYTEVNPGQDALLTCKVIDKRGTCSWQKDNKIQDTEYRNNVIIKGL' A
#
# COMPACT_ATOMS: atom_id res chain seq x y z
N MET A 1 -0.17 47.07 -4.58
CA MET A 1 0.34 47.00 -3.19
C MET A 1 -0.93 47.03 -2.34
N GLU A 2 -1.46 45.90 -1.87
CA GLU A 2 -0.85 44.86 -1.03
C GLU A 2 -1.31 43.45 -1.43
N GLU A 3 -0.50 42.46 -1.08
CA GLU A 3 -0.60 41.06 -1.48
C GLU A 3 -1.69 40.30 -0.69
N ALA A 4 -2.62 39.65 -1.41
CA ALA A 4 -3.50 38.65 -0.81
C ALA A 4 -2.70 37.34 -0.67
N GLY A 5 -2.10 37.16 0.51
CA GLY A 5 -1.30 36.00 0.86
C GLY A 5 -2.02 34.68 0.60
N GLU A 6 -1.29 33.78 -0.06
CA GLU A 6 -1.65 32.40 -0.33
C GLU A 6 -2.22 31.75 0.94
N GLY A 7 -3.51 31.43 0.89
CA GLY A 7 -4.22 30.80 2.00
C GLY A 7 -3.58 29.45 2.32
N ARG A 8 -2.73 29.43 3.34
CA ARG A 8 -2.24 28.18 3.94
C ARG A 8 -3.47 27.40 4.39
N THR A 9 -3.82 26.35 3.65
CA THR A 9 -4.86 25.41 4.03
C THR A 9 -4.62 24.93 5.47
N PRO A 10 -5.65 24.75 6.31
CA PRO A 10 -5.48 24.41 7.71
C PRO A 10 -4.68 23.11 7.88
N ILE A 11 -3.78 23.11 8.85
CA ILE A 11 -2.98 21.95 9.27
C ILE A 11 -3.94 20.92 9.89
N GLY A 12 -4.53 20.07 9.06
CA GLY A 12 -5.53 19.11 9.55
C GLY A 12 -6.44 18.55 8.47
N ILE A 13 -5.92 18.27 7.28
CA ILE A 13 -6.67 17.43 6.34
C ILE A 13 -6.66 16.02 6.94
N ASN A 14 -7.80 15.57 7.46
CA ASN A 14 -8.02 14.18 7.83
C ASN A 14 -7.99 13.32 6.56
N CYS A 15 -6.79 13.00 6.09
CA CYS A 15 -6.62 12.10 4.97
C CYS A 15 -7.00 10.69 5.44
N PHE A 16 -8.09 10.16 4.88
CA PHE A 16 -8.49 8.78 5.07
C PHE A 16 -7.45 7.86 4.44
N GLN A 17 -7.12 6.76 5.13
CA GLN A 17 -6.22 5.75 4.57
C GLN A 17 -6.75 5.25 3.24
N ARG A 18 -5.87 5.14 2.25
CA ARG A 18 -6.24 4.69 0.90
C ARG A 18 -5.08 4.02 0.21
N PHE A 19 -5.41 3.20 -0.78
CA PHE A 19 -4.42 2.62 -1.67
C PHE A 19 -3.97 3.68 -2.69
N ALA A 20 -2.67 3.92 -2.72
CA ALA A 20 -2.00 4.56 -3.85
C ALA A 20 -1.62 3.55 -4.93
N GLU A 21 -1.43 2.28 -4.57
CA GLU A 21 -1.15 1.18 -5.49
C GLU A 21 -1.86 -0.09 -5.03
N TYR A 22 -2.63 -0.69 -5.95
CA TYR A 22 -3.30 -1.97 -5.75
C TYR A 22 -2.44 -3.10 -6.32
N PRO A 23 -2.44 -4.30 -5.70
CA PRO A 23 -1.85 -5.47 -6.32
C PRO A 23 -2.54 -5.78 -7.65
N LYS A 24 -1.77 -6.29 -8.60
CA LYS A 24 -2.26 -6.70 -9.91
C LYS A 24 -2.25 -8.22 -10.03
N TYR A 25 -3.16 -8.72 -10.87
CA TYR A 25 -3.08 -10.09 -11.33
C TYR A 25 -1.72 -10.33 -11.99
N THR A 26 -1.05 -11.41 -11.59
CA THR A 26 0.30 -11.77 -12.04
C THR A 26 0.34 -13.27 -12.28
N GLU A 27 0.75 -13.67 -13.48
CA GLU A 27 1.05 -15.06 -13.82
C GLU A 27 2.55 -15.31 -13.60
N VAL A 28 2.89 -16.41 -12.93
CA VAL A 28 4.28 -16.82 -12.70
C VAL A 28 4.49 -18.22 -13.22
N ASN A 29 5.67 -18.43 -13.79
CA ASN A 29 6.11 -19.76 -14.18
C ASN A 29 6.40 -20.60 -12.91
N PRO A 30 6.23 -21.93 -12.98
CA PRO A 30 6.59 -22.83 -11.90
C PRO A 30 8.04 -22.62 -11.44
N GLY A 31 8.27 -22.63 -10.12
CA GLY A 31 9.60 -22.40 -9.54
C GLY A 31 10.15 -20.97 -9.64
N GLN A 32 9.33 -19.99 -9.99
CA GLN A 32 9.69 -18.56 -9.95
C GLN A 32 8.87 -17.82 -8.89
N ASP A 33 9.47 -16.79 -8.30
CA ASP A 33 8.81 -15.93 -7.32
C ASP A 33 8.17 -14.71 -7.99
N ALA A 34 6.99 -14.30 -7.51
CA ALA A 34 6.38 -13.02 -7.84
C ALA A 34 6.39 -12.08 -6.64
N LEU A 35 6.79 -10.84 -6.87
CA LEU A 35 6.60 -9.75 -5.92
C LEU A 35 5.26 -9.08 -6.19
N LEU A 36 4.32 -9.20 -5.25
CA LEU A 36 3.13 -8.36 -5.22
C LEU A 36 3.40 -7.13 -4.37
N THR A 37 3.12 -5.98 -4.96
CA THR A 37 3.30 -4.67 -4.34
C THR A 37 1.95 -4.06 -3.97
N CYS A 38 1.95 -3.31 -2.88
CA CYS A 38 0.82 -2.51 -2.45
C CYS A 38 1.35 -1.25 -1.76
N LYS A 39 0.72 -0.11 -2.02
CA LYS A 39 1.12 1.15 -1.39
C LYS A 39 -0.10 1.76 -0.72
N VAL A 40 -0.01 1.94 0.60
CA VAL A 40 -1.02 2.65 1.40
C VAL A 40 -0.46 4.02 1.76
N ILE A 41 -1.20 5.07 1.44
CA ILE A 41 -0.90 6.43 1.89
C ILE A 41 -1.85 6.81 3.02
N ASP A 42 -1.38 7.72 3.88
CA ASP A 42 -2.11 8.12 5.08
C ASP A 42 -2.47 6.92 5.97
N LYS A 43 -1.58 5.91 5.99
CA LYS A 43 -1.75 4.64 6.69
C LYS A 43 -1.97 4.87 8.19
N ARG A 44 -3.09 4.38 8.70
CA ARG A 44 -3.38 4.30 10.14
C ARG A 44 -3.47 2.81 10.52
N GLY A 45 -2.74 2.37 11.54
CA GLY A 45 -2.72 0.96 11.95
C GLY A 45 -1.77 0.06 11.14
N THR A 46 -2.10 -1.22 11.02
CA THR A 46 -1.28 -2.26 10.35
C THR A 46 -1.84 -2.62 8.97
N CYS A 47 -0.97 -3.04 8.06
CA CYS A 47 -1.36 -3.63 6.79
C CYS A 47 -0.88 -5.07 6.78
N SER A 48 -1.74 -6.00 6.38
CA SER A 48 -1.44 -7.42 6.26
C SER A 48 -1.89 -7.94 4.92
N TRP A 49 -1.17 -8.93 4.41
CA TRP A 49 -1.57 -9.67 3.24
C TRP A 49 -2.28 -10.96 3.66
N GLN A 50 -3.28 -11.35 2.88
CA GLN A 50 -4.01 -12.59 3.11
C GLN A 50 -4.02 -13.42 1.83
N LYS A 51 -3.78 -14.71 1.98
CA LYS A 51 -3.93 -15.70 0.90
C LYS A 51 -4.78 -16.84 1.46
N ASP A 52 -5.81 -17.27 0.72
CA ASP A 52 -6.69 -18.36 1.13
C ASP A 52 -7.25 -18.20 2.57
N ASN A 53 -7.64 -16.97 2.93
CA ASN A 53 -8.12 -16.55 4.25
C ASN A 53 -7.12 -16.71 5.42
N LYS A 54 -5.82 -16.87 5.12
CA LYS A 54 -4.75 -16.90 6.12
C LYS A 54 -3.87 -15.66 6.01
N ILE A 55 -3.51 -15.09 7.16
CA ILE A 55 -2.56 -13.97 7.22
C ILE A 55 -1.19 -14.50 6.80
N GLN A 56 -0.59 -13.85 5.81
CA GLN A 56 0.80 -14.09 5.44
C GLN A 56 1.67 -13.31 6.42
N ASP A 57 2.43 -14.03 7.24
CA ASP A 57 3.43 -13.42 8.11
C ASP A 57 4.46 -12.74 7.20
N THR A 58 4.47 -11.42 7.26
CA THR A 58 5.26 -10.59 6.35
C THR A 58 6.19 -9.77 7.21
N GLU A 59 7.39 -10.31 7.43
CA GLU A 59 8.51 -9.57 8.04
C GLU A 59 8.84 -8.27 7.27
N TYR A 60 8.32 -8.09 6.05
CA TYR A 60 8.60 -6.97 5.19
C TYR A 60 7.35 -6.10 4.91
N ARG A 61 7.45 -4.85 5.37
CA ARG A 61 6.49 -3.77 5.18
C ARG A 61 6.05 -3.65 3.71
N ASN A 62 4.74 -3.68 3.49
CA ASN A 62 4.00 -3.32 2.26
C ASN A 62 4.15 -4.24 1.03
N ASN A 63 5.05 -5.21 1.02
CA ASN A 63 5.23 -6.13 -0.12
C ASN A 63 5.03 -7.58 0.32
N VAL A 64 4.42 -8.40 -0.56
CA VAL A 64 4.38 -9.86 -0.40
C VAL A 64 5.08 -10.52 -1.57
N ILE A 65 5.96 -11.47 -1.24
CA ILE A 65 6.47 -12.42 -2.21
C ILE A 65 5.49 -13.59 -2.24
N ILE A 66 4.78 -13.77 -3.35
CA ILE A 66 4.11 -15.03 -3.63
C ILE A 66 5.14 -15.93 -4.30
N LYS A 67 5.56 -16.98 -3.58
CA LYS A 67 6.35 -18.04 -4.21
C LYS A 67 5.45 -18.82 -5.16
N GLY A 68 5.88 -18.98 -6.41
CA GLY A 68 5.27 -19.92 -7.34
C GLY A 68 5.30 -21.31 -6.71
N LEU A 69 4.21 -22.06 -6.90
CA LEU A 69 4.14 -23.47 -6.48
C LEU A 69 5.23 -24.31 -7.17
#